data_AF-A0A1W9I5E4-F1
#
_entry.id   AF-A0A1W9I5E4-F1
#
_cell.length_a   1.000
_cell.length_b   1.000
_cell.length_c   1.000
_cell.angle_alpha   90.00
_cell.angle_beta   90.00
_cell.angle_gamma   90.00
#
_symmetry.space_group_name_H-M   'P 1'
#
loop_
_entity.id
_entity.type
_entity.pdbx_description
1 polymer ?
#
loop_
_entity_poly.entity_id
_entity_poly.type
_entity_poly.pdbx_seq_one_letter_code
_entity_poly.pdbx_strand_id
1 'polypeptide(L)'
;MAGQITFRPEALAASMARTITLRHAPDALLERWAKAQLLEVEYMVADGAAFALSPDLSALADAERSAFAGRVGAGVTDLLMNALGYVWRDNATCLAPGLDPHADFIYGGGAVSGHGVVLAEAHGSFAQAVTDGRIDGEARRKYLRQVKPHIGSACVHGKVVHGYSVAFGCHPTAHDTYLHIAETKITKGRKKALSVPASPAGSAPVTTSLALAAHRSNFLLMGAYGVVAWIDWLRGAGEQPEDDLIAPFVTVELPGRRFWVSVEALLPYLRPWLFPDEDSGPWPPWYWEDFERWRRRYGGPHNVFAMDEWAAKSFLHALSGLIGGGREQIPQAIELPVIEPSGLFDEPGRAVREEAIRYPVAQFRDGLALLARLPRLDRPATRVWSPRQGFG
;
A
#
# COMPACT_ATOMS: atom_id res chain seq x y z
N MET A 1 6.35 -13.36 21.74
CA MET A 1 7.42 -12.35 21.62
C MET A 1 7.01 -11.45 20.50
N ALA A 2 6.71 -10.18 20.78
CA ALA A 2 6.55 -9.19 19.71
C ALA A 2 7.92 -9.09 19.03
N GLY A 3 8.01 -9.50 17.77
CA GLY A 3 9.24 -9.37 17.00
C GLY A 3 9.57 -7.88 16.89
N GLN A 4 10.83 -7.52 17.12
CA GLN A 4 11.32 -6.20 16.74
C GLN A 4 11.13 -6.07 15.22
N ILE A 5 10.27 -5.14 14.78
CA ILE A 5 10.11 -4.83 13.37
C ILE A 5 11.03 -3.66 13.08
N THR A 6 12.04 -3.91 12.28
CA THR A 6 12.87 -2.85 11.69
C THR A 6 12.40 -2.65 10.26
N PHE A 7 12.05 -1.42 9.90
CA PHE A 7 11.58 -1.06 8.56
C PHE A 7 12.29 0.19 8.07
N ARG A 8 12.32 0.36 6.75
CA ARG A 8 12.89 1.55 6.12
C ARG A 8 11.86 2.70 6.06
N PRO A 9 12.28 3.97 6.08
CA PRO A 9 11.36 5.11 5.93
C PRO A 9 10.50 5.02 4.66
N GLU A 10 11.06 4.56 3.53
CA GLU A 10 10.32 4.41 2.28
C GLU A 10 9.22 3.34 2.39
N ALA A 11 9.47 2.27 3.16
CA ALA A 11 8.48 1.23 3.42
C ALA A 11 7.32 1.77 4.27
N LEU A 12 7.63 2.57 5.30
CA LEU A 12 6.60 3.22 6.12
C LEU A 12 5.77 4.20 5.28
N ALA A 13 6.43 5.04 4.49
CA ALA A 13 5.74 6.01 3.64
C ALA A 13 4.82 5.33 2.61
N ALA A 14 5.31 4.28 1.95
CA ALA A 14 4.50 3.48 1.03
C ALA A 14 3.31 2.81 1.73
N SER A 15 3.51 2.30 2.94
CA SER A 15 2.46 1.66 3.74
C SER A 15 1.40 2.66 4.23
N MET A 16 1.81 3.86 4.63
CA MET A 16 0.89 4.97 4.95
C MET A 16 0.04 5.37 3.73
N ALA A 17 0.66 5.46 2.54
CA ALA A 17 -0.04 5.74 1.29
C ALA A 17 -1.03 4.61 0.90
N ARG A 18 -0.64 3.34 1.12
CA ARG A 18 -1.50 2.17 0.89
C ARG A 18 -2.72 2.14 1.79
N THR A 19 -2.62 2.56 3.04
CA THR A 19 -3.74 2.54 3.99
C THR A 19 -4.71 3.70 3.80
N ILE A 20 -4.21 4.90 3.49
CA ILE A 20 -5.07 6.07 3.29
C ILE A 20 -5.95 5.95 2.04
N THR A 21 -5.46 5.26 1.00
CA THR A 21 -6.15 5.06 -0.28
C THR A 21 -7.22 3.97 -0.26
N LEU A 22 -7.40 3.24 0.86
CA LEU A 22 -8.50 2.27 1.04
C LEU A 22 -9.84 2.93 1.36
N ARG A 23 -9.85 4.24 1.68
CA ARG A 23 -11.06 4.97 2.01
C ARG A 23 -11.94 5.12 0.77
N HIS A 24 -13.26 5.07 0.97
CA HIS A 24 -14.21 5.43 -0.08
C HIS A 24 -14.31 6.96 -0.18
N ALA A 25 -13.48 7.56 -1.03
CA ALA A 25 -13.42 9.00 -1.26
C ALA A 25 -13.02 9.28 -2.72
N PRO A 26 -13.18 10.52 -3.23
CA PRO A 26 -12.78 10.87 -4.59
C PRO A 26 -11.30 10.58 -4.86
N ASP A 27 -10.99 10.01 -6.01
CA ASP A 27 -9.64 9.55 -6.36
C ASP A 27 -8.61 10.67 -6.31
N ALA A 28 -8.95 11.85 -6.82
CA ALA A 28 -8.07 13.02 -6.78
C ALA A 28 -7.73 13.46 -5.35
N LEU A 29 -8.62 13.26 -4.38
CA LEU A 29 -8.33 13.55 -2.97
C LEU A 29 -7.35 12.54 -2.41
N LEU A 30 -7.62 11.25 -2.63
CA LEU A 30 -6.81 10.14 -2.12
C LEU A 30 -5.39 10.16 -2.69
N GLU A 31 -5.23 10.45 -3.97
CA GLU A 31 -3.92 10.60 -4.62
C GLU A 31 -3.11 11.74 -3.97
N ARG A 32 -3.73 12.92 -3.81
CA ARG A 32 -3.06 14.08 -3.19
C ARG A 32 -2.67 13.79 -1.75
N TRP A 33 -3.52 13.12 -0.98
CA TRP A 33 -3.22 12.72 0.38
C TRP A 33 -2.09 11.70 0.46
N ALA A 34 -2.08 10.70 -0.43
CA ALA A 34 -0.98 9.74 -0.52
C ALA A 34 0.36 10.41 -0.85
N LYS A 35 0.37 11.34 -1.80
CA LYS A 35 1.56 12.16 -2.13
C LYS A 35 2.03 12.99 -0.93
N ALA A 36 1.10 13.60 -0.19
CA ALA A 36 1.43 14.36 1.02
C ALA A 36 2.07 13.48 2.11
N GLN A 37 1.63 12.21 2.27
CA GLN A 37 2.23 11.29 3.25
C GLN A 37 3.72 11.03 3.00
N LEU A 38 4.11 10.90 1.74
CA LEU A 38 5.51 10.67 1.37
C LEU A 38 6.39 11.82 1.85
N LEU A 39 5.99 13.06 1.56
CA LEU A 39 6.70 14.27 1.97
C LEU A 39 6.72 14.45 3.50
N GLU A 40 5.61 14.14 4.16
CA GLU A 40 5.54 14.19 5.63
C GLU A 40 6.52 13.20 6.27
N VAL A 41 6.59 11.96 5.79
CA VAL A 41 7.52 10.95 6.33
C VAL A 41 8.98 11.36 6.07
N GLU A 42 9.31 11.81 4.86
CA GLU A 42 10.67 12.28 4.53
C GLU A 42 11.14 13.43 5.43
N TYR A 43 10.23 14.28 5.89
CA TYR A 43 10.57 15.41 6.75
C TYR A 43 10.50 15.09 8.24
N MET A 44 9.50 14.31 8.67
CA MET A 44 9.15 14.11 10.08
C MET A 44 9.76 12.86 10.68
N VAL A 45 10.23 11.90 9.87
CA VAL A 45 10.92 10.71 10.34
C VAL A 45 12.40 10.88 10.05
N ALA A 46 13.22 10.88 11.09
CA ALA A 46 14.66 11.01 10.94
C ALA A 46 15.28 9.70 10.46
N ASP A 47 16.23 9.81 9.53
CA ASP A 47 17.03 8.68 9.08
C ASP A 47 17.92 8.15 10.22
N GLY A 48 17.93 6.84 10.41
CA GLY A 48 18.75 6.20 11.43
C GLY A 48 18.48 4.70 11.58
N ALA A 49 19.29 4.04 12.41
CA ALA A 49 19.12 2.62 12.73
C ALA A 49 17.89 2.32 13.60
N ALA A 50 17.24 3.36 14.13
CA ALA A 50 16.02 3.27 14.93
C ALA A 50 15.04 4.35 14.45
N PHE A 51 13.74 4.07 14.61
CA PHE A 51 12.70 5.05 14.33
C PHE A 51 12.86 6.25 15.26
N ALA A 52 13.06 7.43 14.70
CA ALA A 52 13.16 8.68 15.42
C ALA A 52 12.31 9.75 14.74
N LEU A 53 11.71 10.62 15.55
CA LEU A 53 10.92 11.75 15.07
C LEU A 53 11.84 12.97 14.90
N SER A 54 11.56 13.75 13.86
CA SER A 54 12.22 15.04 13.64
C SER A 54 11.97 15.97 14.84
N PRO A 55 12.97 16.79 15.26
CA PRO A 55 12.78 17.83 16.27
C PRO A 55 11.64 18.80 15.92
N ASP A 56 11.39 18.99 14.62
CA ASP A 56 10.34 19.89 14.11
C ASP A 56 8.92 19.39 14.37
N LEU A 57 8.75 18.13 14.80
CA LEU A 57 7.45 17.63 15.24
C LEU A 57 6.87 18.49 16.37
N SER A 58 7.74 19.06 17.22
CA SER A 58 7.33 19.96 18.31
C SER A 58 6.72 21.28 17.84
N ALA A 59 6.99 21.68 16.59
CA ALA A 59 6.41 22.89 15.99
C ALA A 59 4.98 22.66 15.47
N LEU A 60 4.55 21.40 15.32
CA LEU A 60 3.18 21.09 14.91
C LEU A 60 2.19 21.29 16.06
N ALA A 61 0.99 21.76 15.72
CA ALA A 61 -0.13 21.80 16.65
C ALA A 61 -0.51 20.39 17.14
N ASP A 62 -1.10 20.29 18.33
CA ASP A 62 -1.48 19.02 18.96
C ASP A 62 -2.36 18.13 18.08
N ALA A 63 -3.30 18.75 17.34
CA ALA A 63 -4.17 18.05 16.40
C ALA A 63 -3.37 17.42 15.25
N GLU A 64 -2.44 18.16 14.66
CA GLU A 64 -1.59 17.68 13.55
C GLU A 64 -0.64 16.57 14.00
N ARG A 65 -0.05 16.70 15.20
CA ARG A 65 0.78 15.63 15.78
C ARG A 65 -0.01 14.36 16.01
N SER A 66 -1.24 14.49 16.50
CA SER A 66 -2.13 13.35 16.75
C SER A 66 -2.56 12.67 15.45
N ALA A 67 -2.89 13.47 14.43
CA ALA A 67 -3.25 12.95 13.10
C ALA A 67 -2.06 12.25 12.44
N PHE A 68 -0.86 12.83 12.50
CA PHE A 68 0.36 12.21 12.00
C PHE A 68 0.68 10.90 12.75
N ALA A 69 0.59 10.88 14.08
CA ALA A 69 0.76 9.67 14.87
C ALA A 69 -0.21 8.56 14.44
N GLY A 70 -1.49 8.89 14.24
CA GLY A 70 -2.50 7.94 13.76
C GLY A 70 -2.14 7.35 12.38
N ARG A 71 -1.67 8.18 11.45
CA ARG A 71 -1.24 7.74 10.10
C ARG A 71 0.00 6.83 10.17
N VAL A 72 0.98 7.16 11.01
CA VAL A 72 2.14 6.28 11.26
C VAL A 72 1.70 4.95 11.88
N GLY A 73 0.78 4.97 12.85
CA GLY A 73 0.20 3.75 13.43
C GLY A 73 -0.46 2.84 12.38
N ALA A 74 -1.19 3.43 11.43
CA ALA A 74 -1.77 2.69 10.30
C ALA A 74 -0.70 2.07 9.38
N GLY A 75 0.35 2.83 9.03
CA GLY A 75 1.48 2.31 8.25
C GLY A 75 2.25 1.19 8.95
N VAL A 76 2.56 1.35 10.24
CA VAL A 76 3.21 0.29 11.04
C VAL A 76 2.34 -0.96 11.12
N THR A 77 1.02 -0.79 11.24
CA THR A 77 0.06 -1.90 11.21
C THR A 77 0.12 -2.65 9.87
N ASP A 78 0.08 -1.94 8.75
CA ASP A 78 0.13 -2.58 7.42
C ASP A 78 1.50 -3.25 7.16
N LEU A 79 2.62 -2.67 7.60
CA LEU A 79 3.93 -3.34 7.57
C LEU A 79 3.95 -4.62 8.40
N LEU A 80 3.44 -4.60 9.63
CA LEU A 80 3.33 -5.80 10.48
C LEU A 80 2.44 -6.86 9.82
N MET A 81 1.30 -6.48 9.26
CA MET A 81 0.41 -7.42 8.58
C MET A 81 1.10 -8.07 7.37
N ASN A 82 1.90 -7.31 6.61
CA ASN A 82 2.74 -7.85 5.54
C ASN A 82 3.82 -8.81 6.06
N ALA A 83 4.45 -8.49 7.20
CA ALA A 83 5.43 -9.35 7.86
C ALA A 83 4.81 -10.69 8.30
N LEU A 84 3.56 -10.66 8.77
CA LEU A 84 2.77 -11.85 9.11
C LEU A 84 2.26 -12.63 7.88
N GLY A 85 2.50 -12.12 6.67
CA GLY A 85 2.16 -12.78 5.41
C GLY A 85 0.75 -12.47 4.90
N TYR A 86 0.05 -11.48 5.47
CA TYR A 86 -1.20 -10.98 4.92
C TYR A 86 -0.91 -10.04 3.75
N VAL A 87 -1.60 -10.25 2.63
CA VAL A 87 -1.24 -9.66 1.32
C VAL A 87 -2.30 -8.68 0.85
N TRP A 88 -3.55 -9.13 0.88
CA TRP A 88 -4.70 -8.45 0.30
C TRP A 88 -5.40 -7.64 1.38
N ARG A 89 -5.89 -6.44 1.05
CA ARG A 89 -6.44 -5.51 2.04
C ARG A 89 -7.63 -4.72 1.51
N ASP A 90 -8.53 -4.37 2.41
CA ASP A 90 -9.59 -3.35 2.20
C ASP A 90 -9.82 -2.60 3.53
N ASN A 91 -10.58 -1.51 3.48
CA ASN A 91 -11.05 -0.82 4.67
C ASN A 91 -12.15 -1.63 5.37
N ALA A 92 -12.15 -1.71 6.70
CA ALA A 92 -13.12 -2.53 7.42
C ALA A 92 -14.53 -1.92 7.50
N THR A 93 -14.74 -0.71 6.97
CA THR A 93 -16.09 -0.14 6.81
C THR A 93 -17.04 -1.04 6.00
N CYS A 94 -16.52 -2.00 5.22
CA CYS A 94 -17.32 -3.00 4.52
C CYS A 94 -17.90 -4.13 5.41
N LEU A 95 -17.61 -4.17 6.72
CA LEU A 95 -18.12 -5.18 7.65
C LEU A 95 -19.64 -5.14 7.81
N ALA A 96 -20.23 -3.94 7.90
CA ALA A 96 -21.65 -3.65 7.71
C ALA A 96 -21.89 -2.15 7.92
N PRO A 97 -22.91 -1.55 7.26
CA PRO A 97 -23.32 -0.17 7.53
C PRO A 97 -23.75 -0.02 9.00
N GLY A 98 -23.14 0.90 9.74
CA GLY A 98 -23.55 1.28 11.09
C GLY A 98 -22.86 0.57 12.26
N LEU A 99 -21.83 -0.24 12.02
CA LEU A 99 -21.02 -0.83 13.10
C LEU A 99 -19.99 0.18 13.62
N ASP A 100 -20.37 1.04 14.56
CA ASP A 100 -19.42 1.85 15.32
C ASP A 100 -19.34 1.33 16.77
N PRO A 101 -18.15 0.98 17.30
CA PRO A 101 -16.83 1.04 16.69
C PRO A 101 -16.41 -0.25 15.97
N HIS A 102 -15.68 -0.09 14.87
CA HIS A 102 -15.09 -1.19 14.07
C HIS A 102 -13.57 -1.03 13.96
N ALA A 103 -12.90 -2.09 13.50
CA ALA A 103 -11.48 -2.07 13.18
C ALA A 103 -11.19 -1.16 11.96
N ASP A 104 -9.96 -0.74 11.75
CA ASP A 104 -9.61 0.08 10.58
C ASP A 104 -9.58 -0.71 9.25
N PHE A 105 -9.02 -1.92 9.27
CA PHE A 105 -8.67 -2.67 8.06
C PHE A 105 -9.12 -4.14 8.08
N ILE A 106 -9.32 -4.67 6.88
CA ILE A 106 -9.49 -6.10 6.60
C ILE A 106 -8.29 -6.60 5.81
N TYR A 107 -7.83 -7.80 6.15
CA TYR A 107 -6.71 -8.47 5.51
C TYR A 107 -7.05 -9.90 5.08
N GLY A 108 -6.47 -10.35 3.97
CA GLY A 108 -6.55 -11.71 3.46
C GLY A 108 -5.20 -12.26 3.01
N GLY A 109 -5.17 -13.57 2.70
CA GLY A 109 -3.93 -14.29 2.42
C GLY A 109 -3.27 -14.85 3.68
N GLY A 110 -2.00 -15.25 3.57
CA GLY A 110 -1.25 -15.82 4.69
C GLY A 110 -1.98 -16.99 5.36
N ALA A 111 -2.01 -16.98 6.70
CA ALA A 111 -2.60 -18.04 7.52
C ALA A 111 -4.13 -18.20 7.36
N VAL A 112 -4.83 -17.26 6.71
CA VAL A 112 -6.29 -17.32 6.50
C VAL A 112 -6.69 -17.56 5.05
N SER A 113 -5.72 -17.81 4.15
CA SER A 113 -6.01 -18.11 2.75
C SER A 113 -7.01 -19.28 2.64
N GLY A 114 -8.09 -19.07 1.89
CA GLY A 114 -9.18 -20.04 1.74
C GLY A 114 -10.12 -20.21 2.94
N HIS A 115 -9.86 -19.54 4.08
CA HIS A 115 -10.66 -19.69 5.30
C HIS A 115 -11.50 -18.46 5.66
N GLY A 116 -11.07 -17.27 5.24
CA GLY A 116 -11.77 -16.02 5.52
C GLY A 116 -10.82 -14.84 5.52
N VAL A 117 -11.14 -13.85 6.35
CA VAL A 117 -10.37 -12.61 6.48
C VAL A 117 -10.04 -12.29 7.93
N VAL A 118 -9.11 -11.36 8.12
CA VAL A 118 -8.61 -10.88 9.41
C VAL A 118 -8.91 -9.40 9.57
N LEU A 119 -9.30 -8.98 10.77
CA LEU A 119 -9.39 -7.56 11.12
C LEU A 119 -8.07 -7.03 11.69
N ALA A 120 -7.73 -5.79 11.37
CA ALA A 120 -6.63 -5.08 12.01
C ALA A 120 -7.09 -3.68 12.43
N GLU A 121 -6.97 -3.40 13.72
CA GLU A 121 -7.16 -2.06 14.29
C GLU A 121 -5.81 -1.41 14.51
N ALA A 122 -5.63 -0.19 14.03
CA ALA A 122 -4.39 0.56 14.16
C ALA A 122 -4.48 1.62 15.27
N HIS A 123 -3.34 1.85 15.91
CA HIS A 123 -3.18 2.95 16.85
C HIS A 123 -1.76 3.49 16.80
N GLY A 124 -1.64 4.81 16.79
CA GLY A 124 -0.38 5.52 16.90
C GLY A 124 -0.46 6.64 17.93
N SER A 125 0.60 6.84 18.70
CA SER A 125 0.69 7.90 19.71
C SER A 125 2.09 8.49 19.82
N PHE A 126 2.18 9.82 19.73
CA PHE A 126 3.41 10.61 19.97
C PHE A 126 3.32 11.50 21.21
N ALA A 127 2.51 11.11 22.20
CA ALA A 127 2.40 11.85 23.46
C ALA A 127 3.69 11.73 24.30
N GLN A 128 4.02 12.78 25.07
CA GLN A 128 5.14 12.72 26.03
C GLN A 128 4.95 11.63 27.10
N ALA A 129 3.70 11.31 27.44
CA ALA A 129 3.37 10.26 28.40
C ALA A 129 3.26 8.86 27.77
N VAL A 130 3.87 8.63 26.60
CA VAL A 130 3.98 7.30 25.98
C VAL A 130 4.93 6.45 26.82
N THR A 131 4.44 5.29 27.24
CA THR A 131 5.21 4.28 27.97
C THR A 131 4.81 2.89 27.46
N ASP A 132 5.66 1.91 27.69
CA ASP A 132 5.42 0.50 27.32
C ASP A 132 4.03 0.01 27.78
N GLY A 133 3.73 0.17 29.07
CA GLY A 133 2.46 -0.26 29.65
C GLY A 133 1.24 0.50 29.12
N ARG A 134 1.42 1.78 28.71
CA ARG A 134 0.33 2.55 28.09
C ARG A 134 0.00 1.99 26.70
N ILE A 135 1.00 1.71 25.89
CA ILE A 135 0.81 1.19 24.53
C ILE A 135 0.24 -0.23 24.55
N ASP A 136 0.69 -1.10 25.47
CA ASP A 136 0.05 -2.42 25.72
C ASP A 136 -1.43 -2.26 26.13
N GLY A 137 -1.71 -1.33 27.05
CA GLY A 137 -3.06 -1.01 27.50
C GLY A 137 -3.98 -0.56 26.34
N GLU A 138 -3.49 0.28 25.44
CA GLU A 138 -4.25 0.74 24.28
C GLU A 138 -4.49 -0.39 23.26
N ALA A 139 -3.49 -1.21 22.94
CA ALA A 139 -3.67 -2.38 22.07
C ALA A 139 -4.77 -3.31 22.59
N ARG A 140 -4.74 -3.64 23.89
CA ARG A 140 -5.75 -4.51 24.51
C ARG A 140 -7.14 -3.88 24.53
N ARG A 141 -7.24 -2.60 24.89
CA ARG A 141 -8.51 -1.88 24.96
C ARG A 141 -9.17 -1.79 23.59
N LYS A 142 -8.42 -1.40 22.57
CA LYS A 142 -8.88 -1.30 21.19
C LYS A 142 -9.28 -2.66 20.63
N TYR A 143 -8.48 -3.71 20.86
CA TYR A 143 -8.86 -5.07 20.50
C TYR A 143 -10.24 -5.46 21.05
N LEU A 144 -10.46 -5.26 22.36
CA LEU A 144 -11.73 -5.61 23.01
C LEU A 144 -12.92 -4.82 22.46
N ARG A 145 -12.70 -3.58 22.05
CA ARG A 145 -13.75 -2.65 21.64
C ARG A 145 -14.08 -2.74 20.14
N GLN A 146 -13.07 -2.89 19.29
CA GLN A 146 -13.18 -2.71 17.83
C GLN A 146 -12.94 -3.99 17.03
N VAL A 147 -12.27 -4.99 17.60
CA VAL A 147 -11.89 -6.21 16.86
C VAL A 147 -12.68 -7.42 17.36
N LYS A 148 -12.59 -7.71 18.65
CA LYS A 148 -13.22 -8.87 19.29
C LYS A 148 -14.72 -8.99 18.99
N PRO A 149 -15.54 -7.92 19.01
CA PRO A 149 -16.98 -8.03 18.77
C PRO A 149 -17.34 -8.54 17.38
N HIS A 150 -16.45 -8.35 16.39
CA HIS A 150 -16.71 -8.65 14.98
C HIS A 150 -16.06 -9.96 14.51
N ILE A 151 -15.39 -10.69 15.40
CA ILE A 151 -14.88 -12.03 15.08
C ILE A 151 -16.06 -12.97 14.83
N GLY A 152 -16.07 -13.61 13.66
CA GLY A 152 -17.15 -14.47 13.21
C GLY A 152 -18.20 -13.78 12.33
N SER A 153 -18.19 -12.44 12.25
CA SER A 153 -19.05 -11.68 11.35
C SER A 153 -18.72 -11.97 9.88
N ALA A 154 -19.71 -11.86 9.00
CA ALA A 154 -19.51 -11.96 7.56
C ALA A 154 -19.41 -10.56 6.94
N CYS A 155 -18.56 -10.41 5.93
CA CYS A 155 -18.50 -9.23 5.07
C CYS A 155 -18.40 -9.64 3.59
N VAL A 156 -18.33 -8.65 2.70
CA VAL A 156 -18.22 -8.85 1.25
C VAL A 156 -16.97 -9.65 0.81
N HIS A 157 -15.97 -9.79 1.70
CA HIS A 157 -14.74 -10.53 1.43
C HIS A 157 -14.71 -11.95 2.01
N GLY A 158 -15.67 -12.28 2.89
CA GLY A 158 -15.74 -13.55 3.59
C GLY A 158 -16.01 -13.40 5.09
N LYS A 159 -15.85 -14.50 5.83
CA LYS A 159 -16.03 -14.52 7.29
C LYS A 159 -14.77 -14.00 7.98
N VAL A 160 -14.95 -13.16 9.00
CA VAL A 160 -13.86 -12.73 9.88
C VAL A 160 -13.49 -13.91 10.80
N VAL A 161 -12.28 -14.43 10.67
CA VAL A 161 -11.82 -15.61 11.43
C VAL A 161 -10.79 -15.28 12.51
N HIS A 162 -10.16 -14.11 12.41
CA HIS A 162 -9.13 -13.66 13.34
C HIS A 162 -9.07 -12.13 13.37
N GLY A 163 -8.32 -11.57 14.30
CA GLY A 163 -8.10 -10.13 14.33
C GLY A 163 -6.99 -9.70 15.27
N TYR A 164 -6.40 -8.56 14.93
CA TYR A 164 -5.29 -7.90 15.59
C TYR A 164 -5.68 -6.46 15.98
N SER A 165 -5.18 -5.98 17.10
CA SER A 165 -5.05 -4.56 17.40
C SER A 165 -3.59 -4.25 17.64
N VAL A 166 -3.07 -3.31 16.87
CA VAL A 166 -1.66 -2.96 16.83
C VAL A 166 -1.52 -1.52 17.32
N ALA A 167 -0.75 -1.34 18.37
CA ALA A 167 -0.48 -0.03 18.95
C ALA A 167 1.00 0.29 18.86
N PHE A 168 1.30 1.42 18.22
CA PHE A 168 2.63 1.99 18.11
C PHE A 168 2.72 3.28 18.92
N GLY A 169 3.78 3.41 19.71
CA GLY A 169 4.09 4.63 20.44
C GLY A 169 5.52 5.06 20.20
N CYS A 170 5.74 6.36 20.04
CA CYS A 170 7.09 6.94 20.04
C CYS A 170 7.12 8.17 20.96
N HIS A 171 8.09 8.22 21.87
CA HIS A 171 8.30 9.41 22.67
C HIS A 171 8.95 10.51 21.81
N PRO A 172 8.38 11.72 21.72
CA PRO A 172 8.81 12.73 20.76
C PRO A 172 10.24 13.25 20.97
N THR A 173 10.75 13.28 22.21
CA THR A 173 12.12 13.75 22.52
C THR A 173 13.10 12.67 22.99
N ALA A 174 12.66 11.69 23.78
CA ALA A 174 13.49 10.57 24.22
C ALA A 174 13.74 9.50 23.14
N HIS A 175 12.98 9.52 22.04
CA HIS A 175 13.05 8.56 20.93
C HIS A 175 12.78 7.10 21.31
N ASP A 176 12.26 6.84 22.51
CA ASP A 176 11.79 5.51 22.89
C ASP A 176 10.60 5.09 22.02
N THR A 177 10.63 3.87 21.49
CA THR A 177 9.57 3.32 20.67
C THR A 177 9.01 2.03 21.27
N TYR A 178 7.69 1.87 21.17
CA TYR A 178 6.95 0.75 21.73
C TYR A 178 5.97 0.22 20.68
N LEU A 179 5.93 -1.09 20.51
CA LEU A 179 4.99 -1.77 19.62
C LEU A 179 4.33 -2.91 20.38
N HIS A 180 3.00 -2.86 20.52
CA HIS A 180 2.21 -3.90 21.16
C HIS A 180 1.12 -4.42 20.24
N ILE A 181 0.86 -5.71 20.37
CA ILE A 181 -0.11 -6.44 19.56
C ILE A 181 -1.04 -7.20 20.50
N ALA A 182 -2.34 -6.92 20.41
CA ALA A 182 -3.38 -7.75 20.99
C ALA A 182 -4.08 -8.53 19.88
N GLU A 183 -4.12 -9.86 19.99
CA GLU A 183 -4.65 -10.73 18.95
C GLU A 183 -5.71 -11.70 19.49
N THR A 184 -6.45 -12.30 18.57
CA THR A 184 -7.46 -13.31 18.90
C THR A 184 -6.80 -14.59 19.39
N LYS A 185 -6.95 -14.89 20.68
CA LYS A 185 -6.39 -16.12 21.26
C LYS A 185 -7.17 -17.35 20.78
N ILE A 186 -6.52 -18.18 19.98
CA ILE A 186 -7.03 -19.51 19.65
C ILE A 186 -6.63 -20.44 20.80
N THR A 187 -7.60 -20.96 21.55
CA THR A 187 -7.37 -22.02 22.56
C THR A 187 -6.93 -23.30 21.82
N LYS A 188 -5.63 -23.44 21.56
CA LYS A 188 -5.09 -24.65 20.96
C LYS A 188 -5.22 -25.82 21.93
N GLY A 189 -6.12 -26.75 21.64
CA GLY A 189 -5.95 -28.14 22.07
C GLY A 189 -4.58 -28.63 21.59
N ARG A 190 -3.80 -29.22 22.50
CA ARG A 190 -2.40 -29.61 22.31
C ARG A 190 -2.20 -30.43 21.03
N LYS A 191 -1.72 -29.81 19.95
CA LYS A 191 -1.14 -30.50 18.78
C LYS A 191 0.09 -29.73 18.26
N LYS A 192 1.08 -30.52 17.83
CA LYS A 192 2.42 -30.15 17.34
C LYS A 192 2.42 -28.80 16.59
N ALA A 193 3.42 -27.97 16.90
CA ALA A 193 3.74 -26.79 16.12
C ALA A 193 3.91 -27.19 14.65
N LEU A 194 2.88 -26.89 13.85
CA LEU A 194 3.06 -26.78 12.41
C LEU A 194 3.88 -25.51 12.22
N SER A 195 5.14 -25.69 11.84
CA SER A 195 5.93 -24.64 11.19
C SER A 195 5.04 -24.04 10.10
N VAL A 196 4.74 -22.75 10.19
CA VAL A 196 4.12 -22.01 9.08
C VAL A 196 5.11 -22.14 7.93
N PRO A 197 4.80 -22.90 6.86
CA PRO A 197 5.64 -22.82 5.68
C PRO A 197 5.47 -21.39 5.18
N ALA A 198 6.58 -20.68 4.94
CA ALA A 198 6.54 -19.57 4.01
C ALA A 198 5.85 -20.13 2.76
N SER A 199 4.66 -19.61 2.42
CA SER A 199 4.05 -20.01 1.16
C SER A 199 5.08 -19.69 0.08
N PRO A 200 5.50 -20.67 -0.73
CA PRO A 200 6.44 -20.40 -1.80
C PRO A 200 5.85 -19.31 -2.69
N ALA A 201 6.70 -18.50 -3.30
CA ALA A 201 6.29 -17.60 -4.37
C ALA A 201 5.47 -18.41 -5.39
N GLY A 202 4.22 -18.02 -5.60
CA GLY A 202 3.23 -18.81 -6.33
C GLY A 202 1.89 -18.07 -6.44
N SER A 203 1.01 -18.55 -7.31
CA SER A 203 -0.37 -18.07 -7.37
C SER A 203 -1.17 -18.63 -6.19
N ALA A 204 -1.96 -17.77 -5.54
CA ALA A 204 -2.87 -18.17 -4.48
C ALA A 204 -4.28 -17.67 -4.78
N PRO A 205 -5.32 -18.46 -4.45
CA PRO A 205 -6.69 -17.99 -4.58
C PRO A 205 -6.95 -16.86 -3.59
N VAL A 206 -7.57 -15.79 -4.06
CA VAL A 206 -8.02 -14.64 -3.28
C VAL A 206 -9.46 -14.31 -3.65
N THR A 207 -10.28 -13.94 -2.67
CA THR A 207 -11.64 -13.47 -2.94
C THR A 207 -11.59 -12.29 -3.90
N THR A 208 -12.34 -12.35 -4.99
CA THR A 208 -12.29 -11.36 -6.07
C THR A 208 -12.57 -9.95 -5.55
N SER A 209 -13.53 -9.81 -4.63
CA SER A 209 -13.84 -8.51 -4.01
C SER A 209 -12.66 -7.89 -3.26
N LEU A 210 -11.85 -8.71 -2.57
CA LEU A 210 -10.69 -8.24 -1.81
C LEU A 210 -9.50 -7.95 -2.74
N ALA A 211 -9.32 -8.74 -3.79
CA ALA A 211 -8.32 -8.48 -4.82
C ALA A 211 -8.61 -7.15 -5.56
N LEU A 212 -9.86 -6.92 -5.96
CA LEU A 212 -10.29 -5.66 -6.57
C LEU A 212 -10.05 -4.47 -5.64
N ALA A 213 -10.38 -4.59 -4.35
CA ALA A 213 -10.13 -3.52 -3.39
C ALA A 213 -8.63 -3.18 -3.22
N ALA A 214 -7.79 -4.21 -3.05
CA ALA A 214 -6.35 -4.05 -2.90
C ALA A 214 -5.73 -3.41 -4.17
N HIS A 215 -6.08 -3.92 -5.35
CA HIS A 215 -5.55 -3.41 -6.60
C HIS A 215 -6.12 -2.04 -6.98
N ARG A 216 -7.35 -1.69 -6.59
CA ARG A 216 -7.86 -0.33 -6.73
C ARG A 216 -6.92 0.67 -6.07
N SER A 217 -6.55 0.42 -4.81
CA SER A 217 -5.59 1.25 -4.08
C SER A 217 -4.23 1.29 -4.78
N ASN A 218 -3.73 0.13 -5.27
CA ASN A 218 -2.44 0.06 -5.95
C ASN A 218 -2.41 0.89 -7.26
N PHE A 219 -3.42 0.72 -8.13
CA PHE A 219 -3.49 1.47 -9.39
C PHE A 219 -3.82 2.95 -9.18
N LEU A 220 -4.55 3.29 -8.12
CA LEU A 220 -4.74 4.69 -7.72
C LEU A 220 -3.41 5.34 -7.32
N LEU A 221 -2.58 4.65 -6.51
CA LEU A 221 -1.26 5.13 -6.12
C LEU A 221 -0.31 5.28 -7.32
N MET A 222 -0.43 4.39 -8.31
CA MET A 222 0.31 4.51 -9.57
C MET A 222 -0.21 5.65 -10.46
N GLY A 223 -1.38 6.24 -10.17
CA GLY A 223 -2.07 7.14 -11.09
C GLY A 223 -2.40 6.43 -12.40
N ALA A 224 -3.09 5.29 -12.35
CA ALA A 224 -3.61 4.58 -13.51
C ALA A 224 -5.14 4.64 -13.48
N TYR A 225 -5.70 5.83 -13.65
CA TYR A 225 -7.12 6.10 -13.38
C TYR A 225 -8.08 5.30 -14.25
N GLY A 226 -7.70 5.01 -15.50
CA GLY A 226 -8.50 4.15 -16.35
C GLY A 226 -8.71 2.75 -15.75
N VAL A 227 -7.67 2.16 -15.16
CA VAL A 227 -7.79 0.87 -14.46
C VAL A 227 -8.66 1.00 -13.21
N VAL A 228 -8.50 2.08 -12.44
CA VAL A 228 -9.30 2.35 -11.24
C VAL A 228 -10.79 2.44 -11.58
N ALA A 229 -11.15 3.16 -12.65
CA ALA A 229 -12.54 3.30 -13.10
C ALA A 229 -13.17 1.95 -13.45
N TRP A 230 -12.45 1.06 -14.14
CA TRP A 230 -12.91 -0.30 -14.44
C TRP A 230 -13.08 -1.16 -13.19
N ILE A 231 -12.15 -1.06 -12.23
CA ILE A 231 -12.27 -1.75 -10.95
C ILE A 231 -13.49 -1.25 -10.17
N ASP A 232 -13.71 0.06 -10.12
CA ASP A 232 -14.86 0.66 -9.44
C ASP A 232 -16.17 0.20 -10.07
N TRP A 233 -16.24 0.20 -11.40
CA TRP A 233 -17.38 -0.35 -12.09
C TRP A 233 -17.61 -1.81 -11.68
N LEU A 234 -16.60 -2.69 -11.68
CA LEU A 234 -16.79 -4.08 -11.25
C LEU A 234 -17.23 -4.22 -9.78
N ARG A 235 -16.80 -3.29 -8.91
CA ARG A 235 -17.21 -3.24 -7.50
C ARG A 235 -18.62 -2.66 -7.29
N GLY A 236 -19.30 -2.24 -8.36
CA GLY A 236 -20.62 -1.62 -8.29
C GLY A 236 -20.60 -0.12 -7.96
N ALA A 237 -19.44 0.52 -8.04
CA ALA A 237 -19.28 1.96 -7.87
C ALA A 237 -19.15 2.66 -9.24
N GLY A 238 -19.92 3.71 -9.48
CA GLY A 238 -19.84 4.48 -10.73
C GLY A 238 -20.45 3.78 -11.97
N GLU A 239 -20.37 4.50 -13.07
CA GLU A 239 -20.85 4.07 -14.39
C GLU A 239 -19.81 3.22 -15.13
N GLN A 240 -20.23 2.53 -16.18
CA GLN A 240 -19.30 1.77 -17.02
C GLN A 240 -18.38 2.73 -17.78
N PRO A 241 -17.05 2.60 -17.68
CA PRO A 241 -16.13 3.40 -18.48
C PRO A 241 -16.24 3.10 -19.98
N GLU A 242 -15.74 4.01 -20.80
CA GLU A 242 -15.66 3.81 -22.25
C GLU A 242 -14.66 2.68 -22.60
N ASP A 243 -15.03 1.86 -23.59
CA ASP A 243 -14.28 0.65 -23.96
C ASP A 243 -12.88 0.94 -24.56
N ASP A 244 -12.66 2.15 -25.05
CA ASP A 244 -11.40 2.66 -25.60
C ASP A 244 -10.47 3.30 -24.55
N LEU A 245 -10.88 3.30 -23.27
CA LEU A 245 -10.07 3.78 -22.16
C LEU A 245 -8.88 2.84 -21.90
N ILE A 246 -7.78 3.08 -22.60
CA ILE A 246 -6.52 2.36 -22.47
C ILE A 246 -5.69 2.84 -21.28
N ALA A 247 -4.86 1.96 -20.73
CA ALA A 247 -3.88 2.29 -19.69
C ALA A 247 -2.45 2.06 -20.21
N PRO A 248 -1.68 3.12 -20.48
CA PRO A 248 -0.28 3.01 -20.90
C PRO A 248 0.68 2.92 -19.71
N PHE A 249 1.65 2.01 -19.83
CA PHE A 249 2.69 1.75 -18.83
C PHE A 249 4.08 1.82 -19.45
N VAL A 250 5.04 2.28 -18.65
CA VAL A 250 6.48 2.22 -18.92
C VAL A 250 7.10 1.10 -18.12
N THR A 251 7.92 0.27 -18.77
CA THR A 251 8.75 -0.72 -18.10
C THR A 251 10.00 -0.05 -17.54
N VAL A 252 10.20 -0.20 -16.24
CA VAL A 252 11.42 0.18 -15.52
C VAL A 252 12.15 -1.10 -15.11
N GLU A 253 13.40 -1.22 -15.55
CA GLU A 253 14.26 -2.35 -15.19
C GLU A 253 15.20 -1.93 -14.06
N LEU A 254 15.14 -2.67 -12.96
CA LEU A 254 16.06 -2.59 -11.84
C LEU A 254 16.76 -3.95 -11.68
N PRO A 255 17.91 -4.04 -10.98
CA PRO A 255 18.66 -5.30 -10.88
C PRO A 255 17.79 -6.50 -10.45
N GLY A 256 17.59 -7.43 -11.38
CA GLY A 256 16.80 -8.64 -11.19
C GLY A 256 15.28 -8.47 -11.14
N ARG A 257 14.74 -7.27 -11.43
CA ARG A 257 13.31 -6.97 -11.28
C ARG A 257 12.82 -6.01 -12.37
N ARG A 258 11.60 -6.22 -12.83
CA ARG A 258 10.94 -5.37 -13.83
C ARG A 258 9.64 -4.85 -13.25
N PHE A 259 9.47 -3.55 -13.35
CA PHE A 259 8.31 -2.85 -12.81
C PHE A 259 7.59 -2.11 -13.93
N TRP A 260 6.28 -2.01 -13.82
CA TRP A 260 5.45 -1.16 -14.64
C TRP A 260 5.06 0.09 -13.87
N VAL A 261 5.26 1.23 -14.50
CA VAL A 261 4.89 2.55 -14.00
C VAL A 261 3.85 3.14 -14.93
N SER A 262 2.79 3.75 -14.39
CA SER A 262 1.81 4.47 -15.23
C SER A 262 2.52 5.61 -15.95
N VAL A 263 2.25 5.79 -17.25
CA VAL A 263 2.75 6.96 -17.98
C VAL A 263 2.26 8.26 -17.34
N GLU A 264 1.03 8.28 -16.81
CA GLU A 264 0.44 9.45 -16.15
C GLU A 264 1.27 9.91 -14.95
N ALA A 265 1.79 8.98 -14.15
CA ALA A 265 2.68 9.30 -13.02
C ALA A 265 4.04 9.87 -13.46
N LEU A 266 4.47 9.59 -14.70
CA LEU A 266 5.72 10.09 -15.25
C LEU A 266 5.57 11.40 -16.02
N LEU A 267 4.35 11.83 -16.36
CA LEU A 267 4.11 13.07 -17.12
C LEU A 267 4.84 14.30 -16.55
N PRO A 268 4.90 14.53 -15.22
CA PRO A 268 5.66 15.66 -14.67
C PRO A 268 7.18 15.59 -14.91
N TYR A 269 7.69 14.43 -15.31
CA TYR A 269 9.13 14.14 -15.45
C TYR A 269 9.54 13.85 -16.91
N LEU A 270 8.59 13.54 -17.79
CA LEU A 270 8.85 13.29 -19.21
C LEU A 270 9.11 14.60 -19.97
N ARG A 271 9.96 14.52 -20.99
CA ARG A 271 10.24 15.66 -21.88
C ARG A 271 9.13 15.76 -22.94
N PRO A 272 8.56 16.95 -23.19
CA PRO A 272 7.44 17.12 -24.13
C PRO A 272 7.69 16.63 -25.56
N TRP A 273 8.93 16.65 -26.05
CA TRP A 273 9.25 16.17 -27.42
C TRP A 273 9.29 14.63 -27.55
N LEU A 274 9.04 13.88 -26.48
CA LEU A 274 8.78 12.44 -26.56
C LEU A 274 7.32 12.15 -26.98
N PHE A 275 6.47 13.17 -27.07
CA PHE A 275 5.15 13.10 -27.68
C PHE A 275 5.27 13.55 -29.15
N PRO A 276 5.09 12.66 -30.14
CA PRO A 276 5.42 12.99 -31.52
C PRO A 276 4.51 13.96 -32.26
N ASP A 277 3.38 14.45 -31.70
CA ASP A 277 2.32 15.06 -32.54
C ASP A 277 1.50 16.22 -31.95
N GLU A 278 1.97 16.93 -30.91
CA GLU A 278 1.27 18.16 -30.47
C GLU A 278 2.16 19.40 -30.60
N ASP A 279 2.07 20.06 -31.75
CA ASP A 279 2.74 21.33 -32.12
C ASP A 279 2.35 22.54 -31.25
N SER A 280 1.68 22.33 -30.11
CA SER A 280 1.42 23.37 -29.11
C SER A 280 1.11 22.72 -27.77
N GLY A 281 2.16 22.36 -27.02
CA GLY A 281 1.98 21.92 -25.64
C GLY A 281 1.16 22.94 -24.81
N PRO A 282 0.38 22.51 -23.80
CA PRO A 282 -0.64 23.33 -23.13
C PRO A 282 -0.09 24.48 -22.25
N TRP A 283 1.21 24.76 -22.27
CA TRP A 283 1.86 25.68 -21.34
C TRP A 283 2.56 26.83 -22.06
N PRO A 284 2.31 28.10 -21.68
CA PRO A 284 3.04 29.24 -22.23
C PRO A 284 4.57 29.12 -22.01
N PRO A 285 5.40 29.63 -22.93
CA PRO A 285 6.87 29.48 -22.88
C PRO A 285 7.54 29.97 -21.59
N TRP A 286 6.95 30.93 -20.87
CA TRP A 286 7.49 31.48 -19.62
C TRP A 286 7.26 30.60 -18.38
N TYR A 287 6.26 29.70 -18.39
CA TYR A 287 6.12 28.68 -17.34
C TYR A 287 7.17 27.56 -17.49
N TRP A 288 7.75 27.41 -18.69
CA TRP A 288 8.69 26.36 -19.01
C TRP A 288 10.03 26.53 -18.30
N GLU A 289 10.54 27.76 -18.19
CA GLU A 289 11.78 28.03 -17.48
C GLU A 289 11.66 27.76 -15.99
N ASP A 290 10.52 28.10 -15.38
CA ASP A 290 10.23 27.82 -13.97
C ASP A 290 9.96 26.33 -13.74
N PHE A 291 9.29 25.64 -14.65
CA PHE A 291 9.12 24.18 -14.63
C PHE A 291 10.47 23.45 -14.77
N GLU A 292 11.33 23.85 -15.72
CA GLU A 292 12.67 23.27 -15.87
C GLU A 292 13.59 23.64 -14.70
N ARG A 293 13.42 24.81 -14.09
CA ARG A 293 14.13 25.20 -12.86
C ARG A 293 13.66 24.38 -11.67
N TRP A 294 12.35 24.14 -11.54
CA TRP A 294 11.76 23.26 -10.54
C TRP A 294 12.25 21.82 -10.74
N ARG A 295 12.18 21.28 -11.97
CA ARG A 295 12.70 19.94 -12.31
C ARG A 295 14.19 19.81 -12.03
N ARG A 296 15.00 20.82 -12.38
CA ARG A 296 16.45 20.82 -12.08
C ARG A 296 16.75 20.94 -10.59
N ARG A 297 15.92 21.66 -9.83
CA ARG A 297 16.09 21.88 -8.38
C ARG A 297 15.66 20.68 -7.54
N TYR A 298 14.61 19.97 -7.95
CA TYR A 298 14.04 18.86 -7.18
C TYR A 298 14.38 17.47 -7.74
N GLY A 299 15.13 17.39 -8.84
CA GLY A 299 15.69 16.13 -9.35
C GLY A 299 14.78 15.36 -10.31
N GLY A 300 15.14 14.09 -10.56
CA GLY A 300 14.37 13.18 -11.42
C GLY A 300 13.10 12.66 -10.74
N PRO A 301 12.40 11.69 -11.34
CA PRO A 301 11.26 11.04 -10.69
C PRO A 301 11.71 10.35 -9.40
N HIS A 302 11.15 10.81 -8.28
CA HIS A 302 11.34 10.30 -6.93
C HIS A 302 10.01 9.80 -6.38
N ASN A 303 10.05 8.79 -5.50
CA ASN A 303 8.87 8.20 -4.86
C ASN A 303 7.75 7.83 -5.84
N VAL A 304 8.12 7.12 -6.90
CA VAL A 304 7.18 6.69 -7.93
C VAL A 304 6.60 5.34 -7.57
N PHE A 305 5.28 5.25 -7.47
CA PHE A 305 4.60 3.97 -7.32
C PHE A 305 4.63 3.18 -8.64
N ALA A 306 4.89 1.89 -8.50
CA ALA A 306 4.99 0.95 -9.60
C ALA A 306 4.39 -0.39 -9.19
N MET A 307 4.11 -1.26 -10.16
CA MET A 307 3.76 -2.64 -9.90
C MET A 307 4.81 -3.58 -10.49
N ASP A 308 5.11 -4.66 -9.79
CA ASP A 308 5.86 -5.79 -10.35
C ASP A 308 5.23 -6.24 -11.68
N GLU A 309 6.05 -6.44 -12.72
CA GLU A 309 5.55 -6.80 -14.06
C GLU A 309 4.69 -8.06 -14.03
N TRP A 310 5.09 -9.10 -13.28
CA TRP A 310 4.33 -10.34 -13.24
C TRP A 310 3.01 -10.16 -12.49
N ALA A 311 3.01 -9.43 -11.38
CA ALA A 311 1.80 -9.12 -10.63
C ALA A 311 0.82 -8.24 -11.44
N ALA A 312 1.32 -7.17 -12.06
CA ALA A 312 0.54 -6.27 -12.88
C ALA A 312 -0.08 -7.00 -14.08
N LYS A 313 0.73 -7.79 -14.81
CA LYS A 313 0.25 -8.56 -15.96
C LYS A 313 -0.81 -9.57 -15.56
N SER A 314 -0.59 -10.32 -14.47
CA SER A 314 -1.53 -11.35 -14.01
C SER A 314 -2.87 -10.73 -13.60
N PHE A 315 -2.84 -9.62 -12.84
CA PHE A 315 -4.05 -8.94 -12.43
C PHE A 315 -4.78 -8.29 -13.61
N LEU A 316 -4.08 -7.57 -14.49
CA LEU A 316 -4.72 -6.90 -15.63
C LEU A 316 -5.30 -7.88 -16.65
N HIS A 317 -4.67 -9.06 -16.82
CA HIS A 317 -5.26 -10.15 -17.59
C HIS A 317 -6.55 -10.69 -16.94
N ALA A 318 -6.51 -10.93 -15.62
CA ALA A 318 -7.72 -11.34 -14.88
C ALA A 318 -8.82 -10.27 -14.98
N LEU A 319 -8.46 -8.98 -14.85
CA LEU A 319 -9.37 -7.85 -14.95
C LEU A 319 -10.06 -7.79 -16.31
N SER A 320 -9.32 -7.97 -17.42
CA SER A 320 -9.93 -8.04 -18.75
C SER A 320 -10.92 -9.19 -18.88
N GLY A 321 -10.61 -10.35 -18.29
CA GLY A 321 -11.54 -11.48 -18.22
C GLY A 321 -12.83 -11.14 -17.46
N LEU A 322 -12.71 -10.47 -16.31
CA LEU A 322 -13.85 -10.00 -15.52
C LEU A 322 -14.71 -8.99 -16.29
N ILE A 323 -14.07 -8.04 -16.98
CA ILE A 323 -14.76 -7.04 -17.81
C ILE A 323 -15.52 -7.73 -18.95
N GLY A 324 -14.91 -8.72 -19.62
CA GLY A 324 -15.54 -9.48 -20.69
C GLY A 324 -16.76 -10.30 -20.24
N GLY A 325 -16.75 -10.82 -19.01
CA GLY A 325 -17.89 -11.53 -18.40
C GLY A 325 -18.99 -10.63 -17.83
N GLY A 326 -18.67 -9.37 -17.53
CA GLY A 326 -19.59 -8.41 -16.92
C GLY A 326 -19.82 -8.62 -15.41
N ARG A 327 -20.52 -7.68 -14.77
CA ARG A 327 -20.75 -7.66 -13.31
C ARG A 327 -21.46 -8.92 -12.77
N GLU A 328 -22.26 -9.58 -13.60
CA GLU A 328 -23.07 -10.75 -13.19
C GLU A 328 -22.24 -12.04 -13.12
N GLN A 329 -21.09 -12.10 -13.78
CA GLN A 329 -20.27 -13.31 -13.90
C GLN A 329 -18.96 -13.23 -13.11
N ILE A 330 -18.89 -12.36 -12.10
CA ILE A 330 -17.70 -12.21 -11.27
C ILE A 330 -17.52 -13.50 -10.44
N PRO A 331 -16.43 -14.27 -10.65
CA PRO A 331 -16.16 -15.46 -9.86
C PRO A 331 -15.90 -15.08 -8.40
N GLN A 332 -16.15 -16.00 -7.48
CA GLN A 332 -15.93 -15.75 -6.05
C GLN A 332 -14.45 -15.49 -5.72
N ALA A 333 -13.54 -16.18 -6.40
CA ALA A 333 -12.11 -16.05 -6.22
C ALA A 333 -11.38 -16.01 -7.56
N ILE A 334 -10.24 -15.33 -7.57
CA ILE A 334 -9.26 -15.31 -8.68
C ILE A 334 -7.90 -15.76 -8.17
N GLU A 335 -7.09 -16.31 -9.06
CA GLU A 335 -5.70 -16.68 -8.75
C GLU A 335 -4.78 -15.54 -9.10
N LEU A 336 -4.04 -15.04 -8.10
CA LEU A 336 -3.06 -13.97 -8.29
C LEU A 336 -1.71 -14.35 -7.68
N PRO A 337 -0.60 -13.88 -8.27
CA PRO A 337 0.73 -14.13 -7.75
C PRO A 337 0.96 -13.42 -6.41
N VAL A 338 1.69 -14.08 -5.52
CA VAL A 338 2.24 -13.49 -4.30
C VAL A 338 3.74 -13.28 -4.49
N ILE A 339 4.16 -12.01 -4.52
CA ILE A 339 5.55 -11.62 -4.74
C ILE A 339 6.35 -11.69 -3.45
N GLU A 340 7.63 -12.02 -3.54
CA GLU A 340 8.54 -11.94 -2.41
C GLU A 340 8.82 -10.46 -2.08
N PRO A 341 8.46 -9.98 -0.87
CA PRO A 341 8.63 -8.58 -0.52
C PRO A 341 10.12 -8.22 -0.46
N SER A 342 10.44 -6.95 -0.70
CA SER A 342 11.82 -6.46 -0.65
C SER A 342 11.86 -5.03 -0.14
N GLY A 343 12.90 -4.71 0.65
CA GLY A 343 13.11 -3.38 1.20
C GLY A 343 12.00 -2.90 2.15
N LEU A 344 11.14 -3.82 2.63
CA LEU A 344 10.17 -3.53 3.68
C LEU A 344 10.80 -3.62 5.07
N PHE A 345 11.71 -4.58 5.25
CA PHE A 345 12.33 -4.88 6.53
C PHE A 345 13.85 -4.93 6.37
N ASP A 346 14.56 -4.54 7.42
CA ASP A 346 16.02 -4.71 7.48
C ASP A 346 16.36 -6.13 7.92
N GLU A 347 17.15 -6.84 7.12
CA GLU A 347 17.70 -8.15 7.51
C GLU A 347 19.04 -7.95 8.22
N PRO A 348 19.13 -8.24 9.54
CA PRO A 348 20.38 -8.07 10.27
C PRO A 348 21.47 -9.00 9.71
N GLY A 349 22.60 -8.41 9.32
CA GLY A 349 23.78 -9.14 8.83
C GLY A 349 23.85 -9.37 7.32
N ARG A 350 22.86 -8.93 6.54
CA ARG A 350 22.92 -9.00 5.07
C ARG A 350 23.59 -7.75 4.51
N ALA A 351 24.68 -7.94 3.76
CA ALA A 351 25.32 -6.84 3.05
C ALA A 351 24.34 -6.24 2.03
N VAL A 352 24.01 -4.96 2.20
CA VAL A 352 23.18 -4.23 1.23
C VAL A 352 24.02 -4.03 -0.04
N ARG A 353 23.54 -4.54 -1.17
CA ARG A 353 24.20 -4.32 -2.47
C ARG A 353 24.22 -2.83 -2.77
N GLU A 354 25.35 -2.32 -3.28
CA GLU A 354 25.52 -0.89 -3.64
C GLU A 354 24.40 -0.37 -4.57
N GLU A 355 23.90 -1.24 -5.45
CA GLU A 355 22.79 -0.94 -6.36
C GLU A 355 21.44 -0.75 -5.64
N ALA A 356 21.20 -1.48 -4.54
CA ALA A 356 20.00 -1.34 -3.70
C ALA A 356 20.03 -0.06 -2.84
N ILE A 357 21.24 0.49 -2.62
CA ILE A 357 21.43 1.83 -2.05
C ILE A 357 21.14 2.89 -3.12
N ARG A 358 21.57 2.65 -4.36
CA ARG A 358 21.40 3.59 -5.47
C ARG A 358 19.95 3.74 -5.91
N TYR A 359 19.19 2.65 -5.94
CA TYR A 359 17.78 2.60 -6.33
C TYR A 359 16.95 1.87 -5.25
N PRO A 360 16.59 2.55 -4.15
CA PRO A 360 15.78 1.94 -3.10
C PRO A 360 14.39 1.56 -3.60
N VAL A 361 13.94 0.37 -3.20
CA VAL A 361 12.63 -0.18 -3.53
C VAL A 361 11.98 -0.76 -2.27
N ALA A 362 10.77 -0.33 -1.98
CA ALA A 362 9.88 -0.97 -1.01
C ALA A 362 8.78 -1.71 -1.77
N GLN A 363 8.92 -3.03 -1.92
CA GLN A 363 7.98 -3.91 -2.64
C GLN A 363 7.17 -4.79 -1.68
N PHE A 364 5.86 -4.81 -1.91
CA PHE A 364 4.88 -5.57 -1.16
C PHE A 364 4.48 -6.87 -1.88
N ARG A 365 3.84 -7.76 -1.11
CA ARG A 365 3.46 -9.11 -1.57
C ARG A 365 2.40 -9.13 -2.67
N ASP A 366 1.59 -8.07 -2.78
CA ASP A 366 0.58 -7.88 -3.83
C ASP A 366 1.16 -7.27 -5.12
N GLY A 367 2.49 -7.08 -5.16
CA GLY A 367 3.23 -6.58 -6.31
C GLY A 367 3.42 -5.06 -6.35
N LEU A 368 2.72 -4.28 -5.53
CA LEU A 368 2.96 -2.84 -5.47
C LEU A 368 4.38 -2.56 -4.95
N ALA A 369 5.03 -1.56 -5.52
CA ALA A 369 6.32 -1.07 -5.08
C ALA A 369 6.36 0.45 -5.05
N LEU A 370 7.10 1.01 -4.09
CA LEU A 370 7.56 2.40 -4.12
C LEU A 370 9.01 2.41 -4.61
N LEU A 371 9.25 3.07 -5.74
CA LEU A 371 10.57 3.29 -6.31
C LEU A 371 11.04 4.67 -5.85
N ALA A 372 11.89 4.72 -4.81
CA ALA A 372 12.34 5.98 -4.22
C ALA A 372 13.15 6.83 -5.21
N ARG A 373 13.82 6.16 -6.14
CA ARG A 373 14.58 6.78 -7.23
C ARG A 373 14.52 5.91 -8.47
N LEU A 374 14.28 6.54 -9.62
CA LEU A 374 14.35 5.88 -10.92
C LEU A 374 15.71 6.07 -11.61
N PRO A 375 16.17 5.09 -12.41
CA PRO A 375 17.26 5.29 -13.35
C PRO A 375 16.82 6.27 -14.45
N ARG A 376 17.78 6.77 -15.25
CA ARG A 376 17.45 7.51 -16.46
C ARG A 376 16.71 6.58 -17.41
N LEU A 377 15.55 7.02 -17.88
CA LEU A 377 14.70 6.26 -18.79
C LEU A 377 15.05 6.65 -20.24
N ASP A 378 16.09 6.03 -20.78
CA ASP A 378 16.49 6.24 -22.17
C ASP A 378 15.72 5.26 -23.06
N ARG A 379 14.67 5.76 -23.76
CA ARG A 379 13.74 4.98 -24.61
C ARG A 379 13.07 3.80 -23.85
N PRO A 380 12.24 4.09 -22.83
CA PRO A 380 11.58 3.04 -22.06
C PRO A 380 10.68 2.18 -22.95
N ALA A 381 10.69 0.86 -22.72
CA ALA A 381 9.72 -0.03 -23.33
C ALA A 381 8.31 0.30 -22.80
N THR A 382 7.37 0.55 -23.71
CA THR A 382 5.98 0.84 -23.36
C THR A 382 5.11 -0.40 -23.52
N ARG A 383 4.06 -0.47 -22.71
CA ARG A 383 2.99 -1.47 -22.77
C ARG A 383 1.66 -0.75 -22.68
N VAL A 384 0.67 -1.21 -23.43
CA VAL A 384 -0.67 -0.65 -23.38
C VAL A 384 -1.63 -1.78 -23.01
N TRP A 385 -2.42 -1.54 -21.99
CA TRP A 385 -3.54 -2.41 -21.63
C TRP A 385 -4.84 -1.82 -22.16
N SER A 386 -5.65 -2.66 -22.80
CA SER A 386 -7.03 -2.39 -23.17
C SER A 386 -7.97 -3.24 -22.31
N PRO A 387 -9.09 -2.68 -21.81
CA PRO A 387 -10.00 -3.39 -20.93
C PRO A 387 -10.55 -4.68 -21.55
N ARG A 388 -10.94 -4.67 -22.83
CA ARG A 388 -11.50 -5.84 -23.51
C ARG A 388 -10.49 -6.72 -24.23
N GLN A 389 -9.40 -6.12 -24.72
CA GLN A 389 -8.42 -6.82 -25.55
C GLN A 389 -7.21 -7.32 -24.74
N GLY A 390 -7.02 -6.82 -23.52
CA GLY A 390 -5.85 -7.12 -22.71
C GLY A 390 -4.61 -6.38 -23.21
N PHE A 391 -3.45 -7.04 -23.19
CA PHE A 391 -2.21 -6.46 -23.71
C PHE A 391 -2.07 -6.74 -25.21
N GLY A 392 -1.81 -5.68 -25.98
CA GLY A 392 -1.39 -5.76 -27.38
C GLY A 392 0.11 -5.99 -27.57
#